data_AF-A0A2S4LT56-F1
#
_entry.id   AF-A0A2S4LT56-F1
#
_cell.length_a   1.000
_cell.length_b   1.000
_cell.length_c   1.000
_cell.angle_alpha   90.00
_cell.angle_beta   90.00
_cell.angle_gamma   90.00
#
_symmetry.space_group_name_H-M   'P 1'
#
loop_
_entity.id
_entity.type
_entity.pdbx_description
1 polymer ?
#
loop_
_entity_poly.entity_id
_entity_poly.type
_entity_poly.pdbx_seq_one_letter_code
_entity_poly.pdbx_strand_id
1 'polypeptide(L)'
;AKANVPYRTLKVMKENGLRLLLVGFESGDDQILVNIKKGVRTDFARRFSADCKKLGIKIHGTFILGLPGETQETIAKTIEYAKEINPHTIQVSLAAPYPGTTLYKQAVENGWMEENKVINLVSKEGVQLAAIGYPHLSREEIYHHLEQFYRQFYFRPSKIWEIVREMLTSWDMMKRRLREGVEFFRFLRAHEA
;
A
#
# COMPACT_ATOMS: atom_id res chain seq x y z
N ALA A 1 11.48 6.46 0.34
CA ALA A 1 11.86 7.19 1.56
C ALA A 1 11.24 6.52 2.78
N LYS A 2 11.92 6.55 3.93
CA LYS A 2 11.30 6.19 5.21
C LYS A 2 10.40 7.34 5.66
N ALA A 3 9.26 7.03 6.29
CA ALA A 3 8.27 8.02 6.71
C ALA A 3 8.68 8.80 7.99
N ASN A 4 9.93 9.25 8.07
CA ASN A 4 10.51 9.94 9.23
C ASN A 4 11.55 11.02 8.85
N VAL A 5 11.56 11.47 7.60
CA VAL A 5 12.47 12.54 7.16
C VAL A 5 12.06 13.87 7.80
N PRO A 6 12.95 14.61 8.47
CA PRO A 6 12.61 15.88 9.12
C PRO A 6 12.13 16.95 8.13
N TYR A 7 11.22 17.82 8.59
CA TYR A 7 10.67 18.93 7.81
C TYR A 7 11.74 19.78 7.10
N ARG A 8 12.83 20.14 7.79
CA ARG A 8 13.91 20.97 7.22
C ARG A 8 14.52 20.31 5.99
N THR A 9 14.75 19.00 6.03
CA THR A 9 15.29 18.24 4.90
C THR A 9 14.28 18.18 3.76
N LEU A 10 13.00 17.91 4.05
CA LEU A 10 11.94 17.92 3.04
C LEU A 10 11.83 19.29 2.35
N LYS A 11 11.95 20.39 3.11
CA LYS A 11 11.93 21.75 2.58
C LYS A 11 13.08 21.99 1.60
N VAL A 12 14.31 21.63 1.98
CA VAL A 12 15.47 21.74 1.07
C VAL A 12 15.26 20.91 -0.20
N MET A 13 14.78 19.67 -0.07
CA MET A 13 14.51 18.83 -1.24
C MET A 13 13.44 19.45 -2.15
N LYS A 14 12.38 20.03 -1.57
CA LYS A 14 11.32 20.72 -2.31
C LYS A 14 11.85 21.93 -3.07
N GLU A 15 12.66 22.76 -2.42
CA GLU A 15 13.29 23.93 -3.03
C GLU A 15 14.23 23.55 -4.19
N ASN A 16 14.79 22.33 -4.14
CA ASN A 16 15.62 21.75 -5.21
C ASN A 16 14.84 20.88 -6.21
N GLY A 17 13.51 21.04 -6.29
CA GLY A 17 12.70 20.45 -7.35
C GLY A 17 12.05 19.10 -7.04
N LEU A 18 12.11 18.62 -5.80
CA LEU A 18 11.38 17.41 -5.39
C LEU A 18 9.86 17.60 -5.56
N ARG A 19 9.22 16.66 -6.29
CA ARG A 19 7.77 16.69 -6.57
C ARG A 19 7.00 15.56 -5.91
N LEU A 20 7.59 14.36 -5.86
CA LEU A 20 6.93 13.15 -5.39
C LEU A 20 7.91 12.27 -4.60
N LEU A 21 7.43 11.69 -3.50
CA LEU A 21 8.13 10.67 -2.72
C LEU A 21 7.39 9.35 -2.80
N LEU A 22 8.11 8.26 -3.07
CA LEU A 22 7.64 6.91 -2.82
C LEU A 22 7.94 6.54 -1.37
N VAL A 23 6.92 6.18 -0.60
CA VAL A 23 7.02 6.00 0.86
C VAL A 23 6.37 4.69 1.25
N GLY A 24 7.16 3.79 1.84
CA GLY A 24 6.66 2.56 2.42
C GLY A 24 6.11 2.80 3.81
N PHE A 25 4.79 2.78 3.94
CA PHE A 25 4.07 2.81 5.21
C PHE A 25 3.86 1.40 5.75
N GLU A 26 3.67 0.42 4.85
CA GLU A 26 3.43 -1.01 5.11
C GLU A 26 2.12 -1.31 5.83
N SER A 27 1.92 -0.82 7.05
CA SER A 27 0.74 -1.08 7.89
C SER A 27 0.35 0.14 8.72
N GLY A 28 -0.93 0.23 9.08
CA GLY A 28 -1.46 1.22 10.04
C GLY A 28 -1.52 0.70 11.47
N ASP A 29 -1.03 -0.51 11.75
CA ASP A 29 -0.95 -1.09 13.08
C ASP A 29 0.52 -1.17 13.55
N ASP A 30 0.82 -0.50 14.67
CA ASP A 30 2.19 -0.42 15.20
C ASP A 30 2.75 -1.81 15.58
N GLN A 31 1.92 -2.79 15.97
CA GLN A 31 2.39 -4.14 16.29
C GLN A 31 2.84 -4.88 15.02
N ILE A 32 2.11 -4.73 13.92
CA ILE A 32 2.52 -5.30 12.62
C ILE A 32 3.85 -4.68 12.16
N LEU A 33 4.01 -3.36 12.32
CA LEU A 33 5.26 -2.66 12.01
C LEU A 33 6.45 -3.15 12.85
N VAL A 34 6.21 -3.50 14.12
CA VAL A 34 7.21 -4.12 15.01
C VAL A 34 7.57 -5.52 14.51
N ASN A 35 6.58 -6.35 14.16
CA ASN A 35 6.79 -7.72 13.69
C ASN A 35 7.71 -7.76 12.45
N ILE A 36 7.56 -6.80 11.54
CA ILE A 36 8.40 -6.68 10.33
C ILE A 36 9.66 -5.83 10.54
N LYS A 37 9.94 -5.37 11.77
CA LYS A 37 11.09 -4.53 12.10
C LYS A 37 11.19 -3.25 11.25
N LYS A 38 10.06 -2.61 10.96
CA LYS A 38 10.00 -1.39 10.12
C LYS A 38 10.85 -0.25 10.68
N GLY A 39 10.88 -0.13 12.02
CA GLY A 39 11.63 0.89 12.74
C GLY A 39 11.03 2.30 12.63
N VAL A 40 9.77 2.42 12.22
CA VAL A 40 9.00 3.67 12.18
C VAL A 40 7.60 3.38 12.67
N ARG A 41 7.09 4.21 13.58
CA ARG A 41 5.73 4.14 14.12
C ARG A 41 4.76 4.99 13.29
N THR A 42 3.48 4.68 13.38
CA THR A 42 2.42 5.37 12.61
C THR A 42 2.31 6.87 12.96
N ASP A 43 2.59 7.28 14.19
CA ASP A 43 2.56 8.69 14.61
C ASP A 43 3.62 9.55 13.89
N PHE A 44 4.84 9.03 13.74
CA PHE A 44 5.90 9.68 12.95
C PHE A 44 5.49 9.80 11.48
N ALA A 45 4.91 8.73 10.94
CA ALA A 45 4.48 8.69 9.56
C ALA A 45 3.30 9.64 9.27
N ARG A 46 2.41 9.89 10.25
CA ARG A 46 1.39 10.97 10.19
C ARG A 46 2.03 12.35 10.09
N ARG A 47 2.98 12.65 10.99
CA ARG A 47 3.70 13.94 10.99
C ARG A 47 4.43 14.16 9.67
N PHE A 48 5.15 13.16 9.19
CA PHE A 48 5.83 13.18 7.90
C PHE A 48 4.85 13.45 6.73
N SER A 49 3.67 12.82 6.75
CA SER A 49 2.66 13.02 5.70
C SER A 49 2.08 14.42 5.74
N ALA A 50 1.83 14.98 6.94
CA ALA A 50 1.40 16.36 7.12
C ALA A 50 2.45 17.37 6.63
N ASP A 51 3.73 17.13 6.92
CA ASP A 51 4.85 17.94 6.47
C ASP A 51 4.97 17.96 4.94
N CYS A 52 4.87 16.79 4.31
CA CYS A 52 4.84 16.67 2.85
C CYS A 52 3.68 17.46 2.24
N LYS A 53 2.48 17.33 2.82
CA LYS A 53 1.29 18.07 2.38
C LYS A 53 1.48 19.59 2.51
N LYS A 54 2.04 20.06 3.62
CA LYS A 54 2.35 21.49 3.85
C LYS A 54 3.33 22.05 2.84
N LEU A 55 4.30 21.24 2.40
CA LEU A 55 5.31 21.62 1.40
C LEU A 55 4.85 21.41 -0.05
N GLY A 56 3.64 20.87 -0.28
CA GLY A 56 3.17 20.50 -1.61
C GLY A 56 4.03 19.41 -2.27
N ILE A 57 4.54 18.47 -1.47
CA ILE A 57 5.22 17.25 -1.94
C ILE A 57 4.16 16.14 -2.04
N LYS A 58 4.02 15.54 -3.22
CA LYS A 58 3.12 14.39 -3.42
C LYS A 58 3.72 13.13 -2.81
N ILE A 59 2.88 12.24 -2.30
CA ILE A 59 3.32 10.94 -1.77
C ILE A 59 2.66 9.82 -2.58
N HIS A 60 3.47 8.89 -3.09
CA HIS A 60 3.01 7.56 -3.47
C HIS A 60 3.22 6.63 -2.27
N GLY A 61 2.12 6.21 -1.62
CA GLY A 61 2.16 5.40 -0.41
C GLY A 61 2.11 3.91 -0.74
N THR A 62 3.02 3.11 -0.20
CA THR A 62 2.98 1.65 -0.35
C THR A 62 2.58 0.97 0.96
N PHE A 63 1.71 -0.03 0.84
CA PHE A 63 1.16 -0.83 1.93
C PHE A 63 1.30 -2.32 1.58
N ILE A 64 1.37 -3.16 2.60
CA ILE A 64 1.47 -4.62 2.43
C ILE A 64 0.41 -5.26 3.32
N LEU A 65 -0.41 -6.15 2.74
CA LEU A 65 -1.35 -6.99 3.47
C LEU A 65 -0.86 -8.44 3.59
N GLY A 66 -1.24 -9.11 4.65
CA GLY A 66 -0.85 -10.48 4.96
C GLY A 66 0.50 -10.58 5.67
N LEU A 67 0.95 -9.51 6.34
CA LEU A 67 2.17 -9.51 7.13
C LEU A 67 2.04 -10.41 8.39
N PRO A 68 3.15 -10.86 8.99
CA PRO A 68 3.11 -11.70 10.19
C PRO A 68 2.31 -11.06 11.33
N GLY A 69 1.30 -11.80 11.81
CA GLY A 69 0.40 -11.36 12.89
C GLY A 69 -0.78 -10.51 12.43
N GLU A 70 -0.96 -10.31 11.13
CA GLU A 70 -2.07 -9.55 10.57
C GLU A 70 -3.42 -10.24 10.82
N THR A 71 -4.45 -9.45 11.13
CA THR A 71 -5.83 -9.86 11.34
C THR A 71 -6.77 -8.96 10.55
N GLN A 72 -8.05 -9.32 10.45
CA GLN A 72 -9.04 -8.46 9.78
C GLN A 72 -9.11 -7.07 10.43
N GLU A 73 -8.96 -6.98 11.75
CA GLU A 73 -8.94 -5.73 12.49
C GLU A 73 -7.71 -4.88 12.16
N THR A 74 -6.52 -5.47 12.07
CA THR A 74 -5.29 -4.71 11.73
C THR A 74 -5.31 -4.25 10.27
N ILE A 75 -5.91 -5.02 9.38
CA ILE A 75 -6.16 -4.61 7.98
C ILE A 75 -7.12 -3.42 7.96
N ALA A 76 -8.24 -3.48 8.68
CA ALA A 76 -9.18 -2.37 8.78
C ALA A 76 -8.52 -1.10 9.34
N LYS A 77 -7.69 -1.22 10.39
CA LYS A 77 -6.87 -0.10 10.89
C LYS A 77 -5.95 0.46 9.82
N THR A 78 -5.34 -0.39 9.00
CA THR A 78 -4.45 0.03 7.90
C THR A 78 -5.20 0.80 6.83
N ILE A 79 -6.41 0.37 6.47
CA ILE A 79 -7.28 1.08 5.53
C ILE A 79 -7.64 2.47 6.08
N GLU A 80 -8.10 2.56 7.33
CA GLU A 80 -8.42 3.84 7.96
C GLU A 80 -7.20 4.75 8.09
N TYR A 81 -6.04 4.19 8.45
CA TYR A 81 -4.78 4.91 8.48
C TYR A 81 -4.41 5.48 7.11
N ALA A 82 -4.50 4.69 6.04
CA ALA A 82 -4.25 5.18 4.68
C ALA A 82 -5.22 6.29 4.28
N LYS A 83 -6.49 6.18 4.66
CA LYS A 83 -7.49 7.23 4.44
C LYS A 83 -7.14 8.52 5.18
N GLU A 84 -6.63 8.41 6.41
CA GLU A 84 -6.19 9.51 7.27
C GLU A 84 -4.99 10.26 6.65
N ILE A 85 -3.90 9.54 6.34
CA ILE A 85 -2.69 10.17 5.78
C ILE A 85 -2.86 10.64 4.33
N ASN A 86 -3.84 10.07 3.62
CA ASN A 86 -4.32 10.49 2.30
C ASN A 86 -3.21 10.75 1.25
N PRO A 87 -2.33 9.77 0.96
CA PRO A 87 -1.33 9.90 -0.10
C PRO A 87 -1.97 10.21 -1.47
N HIS A 88 -1.16 10.74 -2.38
CA HIS A 88 -1.61 11.12 -3.72
C HIS A 88 -2.07 9.90 -4.52
N THR A 89 -1.29 8.82 -4.46
CA THR A 89 -1.62 7.50 -5.00
C THR A 89 -1.16 6.43 -4.02
N ILE A 90 -1.76 5.25 -4.09
CA ILE A 90 -1.36 4.09 -3.29
C ILE A 90 -0.99 2.90 -4.16
N GLN A 91 -0.11 2.06 -3.61
CA GLN A 91 0.11 0.69 -4.03
C GLN A 91 -0.09 -0.21 -2.82
N VAL A 92 -1.01 -1.17 -2.94
CA VAL A 92 -1.23 -2.23 -1.95
C VAL A 92 -0.68 -3.52 -2.55
N SER A 93 0.25 -4.13 -1.84
CA SER A 93 0.88 -5.40 -2.21
C SER A 93 0.54 -6.48 -1.20
N LEU A 94 0.74 -7.74 -1.60
CA LEU A 94 0.57 -8.89 -0.72
C LEU A 94 1.92 -9.33 -0.17
N ALA A 95 1.95 -9.84 1.05
CA ALA A 95 3.16 -10.35 1.66
C ALA A 95 3.71 -11.53 0.85
N ALA A 96 4.92 -11.38 0.34
CA ALA A 96 5.59 -12.37 -0.51
C ALA A 96 6.81 -12.96 0.23
N PRO A 97 6.76 -14.25 0.63
CA PRO A 97 7.87 -14.93 1.27
C PRO A 97 8.89 -15.36 0.21
N TYR A 98 9.87 -14.51 -0.09
CA TYR A 98 10.94 -14.87 -1.02
C TYR A 98 11.97 -15.79 -0.35
N PRO A 99 12.43 -16.88 -1.02
CA PRO A 99 13.46 -17.77 -0.49
C PRO A 99 14.70 -17.00 0.00
N GLY A 100 15.17 -17.34 1.20
CA GLY A 100 16.30 -16.67 1.86
C GLY A 100 15.91 -15.47 2.74
N THR A 101 14.67 -14.97 2.68
CA THR A 101 14.21 -13.89 3.57
C THR A 101 13.79 -14.40 4.95
N THR A 102 13.75 -13.51 5.94
CA THR A 102 13.22 -13.85 7.28
C THR A 102 11.74 -14.27 7.20
N LEU A 103 10.95 -13.60 6.37
CA LEU A 103 9.54 -13.93 6.16
C LEU A 103 9.36 -15.34 5.60
N TYR A 104 10.22 -15.78 4.68
CA TYR A 104 10.17 -17.15 4.15
C TYR A 104 10.45 -18.20 5.23
N LYS A 105 11.47 -17.99 6.07
CA LYS A 105 11.78 -18.88 7.18
C LYS A 105 10.58 -19.00 8.13
N GLN A 106 10.00 -17.87 8.52
CA GLN A 106 8.80 -17.84 9.37
C GLN A 106 7.61 -18.55 8.70
N ALA A 107 7.38 -18.34 7.41
CA ALA A 107 6.27 -18.96 6.69
C ALA A 107 6.38 -20.48 6.64
N VAL A 108 7.58 -21.03 6.45
CA VAL A 108 7.84 -22.48 6.46
C VAL A 108 7.74 -23.04 7.88
N GLU A 109 8.43 -22.42 8.85
CA GLU A 109 8.46 -22.88 10.26
C GLU A 109 7.08 -22.89 10.91
N ASN A 110 6.22 -21.93 10.58
CA ASN A 110 4.87 -21.81 11.14
C ASN A 110 3.78 -22.44 10.25
N GLY A 111 4.15 -23.09 9.14
CA GLY A 111 3.20 -23.75 8.23
C GLY A 111 2.25 -22.80 7.50
N TRP A 112 2.58 -21.50 7.38
CA TRP A 112 1.78 -20.53 6.61
C TRP A 112 1.89 -20.75 5.09
N MET A 113 2.95 -21.45 4.68
CA MET A 113 3.23 -21.85 3.31
C MET A 113 3.91 -23.23 3.30
N GLU A 114 3.64 -24.02 2.26
CA GLU A 114 4.34 -25.29 2.02
C GLU A 114 5.75 -25.05 1.49
N GLU A 115 6.74 -25.74 2.07
CA GLU A 115 8.12 -25.72 1.59
C GLU A 115 8.22 -26.31 0.17
N ASN A 116 9.02 -25.70 -0.71
CA ASN A 116 9.29 -26.17 -2.09
C ASN A 116 8.11 -26.21 -3.08
N LYS A 117 6.93 -25.69 -2.74
CA LYS A 117 5.91 -25.39 -3.77
C LYS A 117 6.42 -24.23 -4.61
N VAL A 118 6.44 -24.36 -5.93
CA VAL A 118 6.80 -23.26 -6.85
C VAL A 118 5.94 -22.07 -6.47
N ILE A 119 6.55 -21.03 -5.88
CA ILE A 119 5.82 -19.86 -5.45
C ILE A 119 5.53 -19.05 -6.71
N ASN A 120 4.39 -19.34 -7.35
CA ASN A 120 3.82 -18.43 -8.33
C ASN A 120 3.32 -17.21 -7.56
N LEU A 121 4.23 -16.29 -7.25
CA LEU A 121 3.95 -15.01 -6.60
C LEU A 121 3.17 -14.06 -7.51
N VAL A 122 3.12 -14.38 -8.80
CA VAL A 122 2.49 -13.60 -9.84
C VAL A 122 1.71 -14.56 -10.76
N SER A 123 0.47 -14.21 -11.09
CA SER A 123 -0.36 -14.93 -12.05
C SER A 123 0.18 -14.75 -13.48
N LYS A 124 -0.33 -15.54 -14.45
CA LYS A 124 0.08 -15.41 -15.87
C LYS A 124 -0.28 -14.04 -16.46
N GLU A 125 -1.24 -13.36 -15.84
CA GLU A 125 -1.76 -12.04 -16.18
C GLU A 125 -0.99 -10.91 -15.47
N GLY A 126 0.03 -11.23 -14.67
CA GLY A 126 0.86 -10.25 -13.97
C GLY A 126 0.33 -9.79 -12.61
N VAL A 127 -0.68 -10.48 -12.05
CA VAL A 127 -1.32 -10.12 -10.77
C VAL A 127 -0.61 -10.79 -9.60
N GLN A 128 -0.35 -10.06 -8.51
CA GLN A 128 0.30 -10.63 -7.34
C GLN A 128 -0.65 -11.60 -6.60
N LEU A 129 -0.18 -12.81 -6.30
CA LEU A 129 -0.95 -13.83 -5.59
C LEU A 129 -0.59 -13.86 -4.10
N ALA A 130 -1.59 -14.10 -3.24
CA ALA A 130 -1.36 -14.32 -1.81
C ALA A 130 -0.66 -15.67 -1.59
N ALA A 131 0.62 -15.64 -1.23
CA ALA A 131 1.40 -16.86 -0.98
C ALA A 131 1.26 -17.39 0.45
N ILE A 132 0.84 -16.54 1.39
CA ILE A 132 0.79 -16.82 2.84
C ILE A 132 -0.66 -16.86 3.30
N GLY A 133 -1.02 -17.91 4.05
CA GLY A 133 -2.29 -17.97 4.79
C GLY A 133 -2.03 -18.27 6.26
N TYR A 134 -2.90 -17.75 7.13
CA TYR A 134 -2.86 -17.95 8.58
C TYR A 134 -4.09 -18.75 9.03
N PRO A 135 -4.04 -19.46 10.17
CA PRO A 135 -5.20 -20.20 10.67
C PRO A 135 -6.46 -19.35 10.88
N HIS A 136 -6.28 -18.07 11.22
CA HIS A 136 -7.35 -17.09 11.47
C HIS A 136 -7.57 -16.12 10.30
N LEU A 137 -6.81 -16.25 9.21
CA LEU A 137 -6.87 -15.33 8.07
C LEU A 137 -6.34 -16.02 6.81
N SER A 138 -7.26 -16.48 5.97
CA SER A 138 -6.97 -17.23 4.75
C SER A 138 -6.36 -16.36 3.65
N ARG A 139 -5.72 -17.00 2.66
CA ARG A 139 -5.15 -16.33 1.48
C ARG A 139 -6.22 -15.57 0.68
N GLU A 140 -7.40 -16.15 0.56
CA GLU A 140 -8.55 -15.59 -0.15
C GLU A 140 -9.09 -14.36 0.57
N GLU A 141 -9.18 -14.39 1.90
CA GLU A 141 -9.59 -13.22 2.69
C GLU A 141 -8.58 -12.07 2.58
N ILE A 142 -7.27 -12.35 2.65
CA ILE A 142 -6.22 -11.34 2.47
C ILE A 142 -6.35 -10.69 1.09
N TYR A 143 -6.61 -11.49 0.06
CA TYR A 143 -6.80 -11.02 -1.30
C TYR A 143 -8.06 -10.16 -1.43
N HIS A 144 -9.19 -10.59 -0.85
CA HIS A 144 -10.42 -9.81 -0.85
C HIS A 144 -10.25 -8.45 -0.15
N HIS A 145 -9.48 -8.42 0.94
CA HIS A 145 -9.16 -7.18 1.63
C HIS A 145 -8.30 -6.22 0.79
N LEU A 146 -7.47 -6.71 -0.13
CA LEU A 146 -6.72 -5.85 -1.05
C LEU A 146 -7.66 -5.06 -1.96
N GLU A 147 -8.70 -5.70 -2.51
CA GLU A 147 -9.73 -5.00 -3.30
C GLU A 147 -10.52 -4.02 -2.45
N GLN A 148 -10.94 -4.46 -1.26
CA GLN A 148 -11.64 -3.61 -0.31
C GLN A 148 -10.82 -2.35 0.01
N PHE A 149 -9.50 -2.49 0.21
CA PHE A 149 -8.60 -1.37 0.44
C PHE A 149 -8.67 -0.38 -0.72
N TYR A 150 -8.45 -0.84 -1.96
CA TYR A 150 -8.50 0.04 -3.12
C TYR A 150 -9.84 0.75 -3.27
N ARG A 151 -10.96 0.04 -3.13
CA ARG A 151 -12.31 0.61 -3.20
C ARG A 151 -12.53 1.66 -2.11
N GLN A 152 -12.23 1.32 -0.86
CA GLN A 152 -12.44 2.24 0.27
C GLN A 152 -11.51 3.46 0.23
N PHE A 153 -10.33 3.35 -0.39
CA PHE A 153 -9.42 4.47 -0.54
C PHE A 153 -9.79 5.39 -1.71
N TYR A 154 -10.04 4.83 -2.90
CA TYR A 154 -10.26 5.62 -4.11
C TYR A 154 -11.71 6.10 -4.30
N PHE A 155 -12.72 5.36 -3.84
CA PHE A 155 -14.13 5.76 -4.00
C PHE A 155 -14.64 6.69 -2.90
N ARG A 156 -13.74 7.42 -2.24
CA ARG A 156 -14.11 8.49 -1.30
C ARG A 156 -14.43 9.77 -2.06
N PRO A 157 -15.50 10.50 -1.72
CA PRO A 157 -15.85 11.76 -2.38
C PRO A 157 -14.68 12.75 -2.44
N SER A 158 -13.90 12.87 -1.36
CA SER A 158 -12.72 13.74 -1.31
C SER A 158 -11.62 13.31 -2.27
N LYS A 159 -11.33 12.01 -2.38
CA LYS A 159 -10.30 11.49 -3.29
C LYS A 159 -10.73 11.60 -4.74
N ILE A 160 -11.98 11.28 -5.05
CA ILE A 160 -12.56 11.47 -6.38
C ILE A 160 -12.44 12.93 -6.80
N TRP A 161 -12.79 13.86 -5.91
CA TRP A 161 -12.66 15.29 -6.17
C TRP A 161 -11.22 15.72 -6.45
N GLU A 162 -10.25 15.21 -5.69
CA GLU A 162 -8.82 15.47 -5.95
C GLU A 162 -8.40 15.01 -7.36
N ILE A 163 -8.84 13.82 -7.78
CA ILE A 163 -8.53 13.25 -9.10
C ILE A 163 -9.19 14.08 -10.20
N VAL A 164 -10.49 14.38 -10.08
CA VAL A 164 -11.24 15.19 -11.06
C VAL A 164 -10.64 16.59 -11.18
N ARG A 165 -10.32 17.25 -10.06
CA ARG A 165 -9.67 18.56 -10.06
C ARG A 165 -8.33 18.51 -10.78
N GLU A 166 -7.54 17.46 -10.60
CA GLU A 166 -6.27 17.29 -11.32
C GLU A 166 -6.49 17.06 -12.83
N MET A 167 -7.51 16.31 -13.21
CA MET A 167 -7.88 16.12 -14.63
C MET A 167 -8.26 17.43 -15.32
N LEU A 168 -8.89 18.37 -14.61
CA LEU A 168 -9.24 19.69 -15.13
C LEU A 168 -8.02 20.59 -15.38
N THR A 169 -6.82 20.24 -14.89
CA THR A 169 -5.62 21.08 -15.04
C THR A 169 -4.94 20.96 -16.40
N SER A 170 -5.02 19.79 -17.06
CA SER A 170 -4.48 19.63 -18.41
C SER A 170 -5.12 18.46 -19.17
N TRP A 171 -5.20 18.62 -20.49
CA TRP A 171 -5.74 17.59 -21.37
C TRP A 171 -4.94 16.29 -21.35
N ASP A 172 -3.61 16.39 -21.28
CA ASP A 172 -2.73 15.22 -21.18
C ASP A 172 -2.94 14.47 -19.86
N MET A 173 -3.14 15.20 -18.76
CA MET A 173 -3.45 14.60 -17.47
C MET A 173 -4.80 13.88 -17.51
N MET A 174 -5.80 14.50 -18.11
CA MET A 174 -7.13 13.91 -18.28
C MET A 174 -7.05 12.58 -19.04
N LYS A 175 -6.39 12.56 -20.20
CA LYS A 175 -6.18 11.33 -21.00
C LYS A 175 -5.48 10.25 -20.19
N ARG A 176 -4.41 10.60 -19.47
CA ARG A 176 -3.64 9.63 -18.66
C ARG A 176 -4.49 9.04 -17.54
N ARG A 177 -5.22 9.88 -16.80
CA ARG A 177 -6.10 9.43 -15.70
C ARG A 177 -7.26 8.58 -16.17
N LEU A 178 -7.86 8.88 -17.33
CA LEU A 178 -8.91 8.03 -17.90
C LEU A 178 -8.38 6.65 -18.25
N ARG A 179 -7.18 6.56 -18.85
CA ARG A 179 -6.53 5.28 -19.13
C ARG A 179 -6.23 4.50 -17.85
N GLU A 180 -5.65 5.14 -16.85
CA GLU A 180 -5.40 4.55 -15.52
C GLU A 180 -6.71 4.04 -14.89
N GLY A 181 -7.81 4.79 -15.03
CA GLY A 181 -9.13 4.40 -14.56
C GLY A 181 -9.64 3.13 -15.26
N VAL A 182 -9.51 3.03 -16.58
CA VAL A 182 -9.89 1.82 -17.34
C VAL A 182 -9.06 0.62 -16.91
N GLU A 183 -7.74 0.79 -16.74
CA GLU A 183 -6.84 -0.27 -16.25
C GLU A 183 -7.23 -0.70 -14.83
N PHE A 184 -7.59 0.25 -13.95
CA PHE A 184 -8.06 -0.03 -12.59
C PHE A 184 -9.41 -0.79 -12.57
N PHE A 185 -10.39 -0.41 -13.38
CA PHE A 185 -11.65 -1.16 -13.47
C PHE A 185 -11.46 -2.55 -14.08
N ARG A 186 -10.54 -2.70 -15.04
CA ARG A 186 -10.18 -4.02 -15.58
C ARG A 186 -9.53 -4.88 -14.50
N PHE A 187 -8.64 -4.30 -13.70
CA PHE A 187 -8.06 -4.94 -12.53
C PHE A 187 -9.18 -5.43 -11.60
N LEU A 188 -10.07 -4.54 -11.12
CA LEU A 188 -11.17 -4.95 -10.23
C LEU A 188 -12.07 -6.05 -10.84
N ARG A 189 -12.39 -5.98 -12.14
CA ARG A 189 -13.25 -6.99 -12.81
C ARG A 189 -12.56 -8.33 -13.04
N ALA A 190 -11.26 -8.33 -13.32
CA ALA A 190 -10.50 -9.57 -13.48
C ALA A 190 -10.41 -10.38 -12.18
N HIS A 191 -10.82 -9.78 -11.05
CA HIS A 191 -10.73 -10.38 -9.73
C HIS A 191 -12.12 -10.76 -9.15
N GLU A 192 -13.21 -10.32 -9.80
CA GLU A 192 -14.59 -10.75 -9.48
C GLU A 192 -14.99 -12.08 -10.16
N ALA A 193 -14.14 -12.63 -11.05
CA ALA A 193 -14.39 -13.85 -11.84
C ALA A 193 -13.51 -15.02 -11.38
#